data_AF-A0A838SBL5-F1
#
_entry.id   AF-A0A838SBL5-F1
#
_cell.length_a   1.000
_cell.length_b   1.000
_cell.length_c   1.000
_cell.angle_alpha   90.00
_cell.angle_beta   90.00
_cell.angle_gamma   90.00
#
_symmetry.space_group_name_H-M   'P 1'
#
loop_
_entity.id
_entity.type
_entity.pdbx_description
1 polymer ?
#
loop_
_entity_poly.entity_id
_entity_poly.type
_entity_poly.pdbx_seq_one_letter_code
_entity_poly.pdbx_strand_id
1 'polypeptide(L)'
;FAETTGTMVNYESRAQRFYSAMPSNGDIRESWRWIREMAMARDRSTPLKDWTTVQDVLAGLGSQVAPFQIFHSVEFLKSHDQENLVIPRQPHRFSGRTAISAHRTMVEPQPPCDPDSPMAFSMEGFTPTQPPAGLHPAFWAPGVEFRSGC
;
A
#
# COMPACT_ATOMS: atom_id res chain seq x y z
N PHE A 1 -1.93 -9.94 5.73
CA PHE A 1 -2.07 -8.50 6.02
C PHE A 1 -0.85 -7.71 5.56
N ALA A 2 0.36 -8.05 6.01
CA ALA A 2 1.56 -7.27 5.67
C ALA A 2 1.86 -7.16 4.15
N GLU A 3 1.34 -8.09 3.35
CA GLU A 3 1.54 -8.17 1.89
C GLU A 3 0.31 -7.73 1.08
N THR A 4 -0.68 -7.13 1.75
CA THR A 4 -1.98 -6.83 1.16
C THR A 4 -2.46 -5.46 1.58
N THR A 5 -3.25 -4.82 0.74
CA THR A 5 -3.96 -3.57 1.00
C THR A 5 -5.45 -3.86 1.19
N GLY A 6 -6.09 -3.22 2.15
CA GLY A 6 -7.48 -3.49 2.45
C GLY A 6 -8.09 -2.56 3.49
N THR A 7 -9.34 -2.85 3.86
CA THR A 7 -10.06 -2.12 4.90
C THR A 7 -10.55 -3.11 5.93
N MET A 8 -10.21 -2.87 7.20
CA MET A 8 -10.66 -3.69 8.33
C MET A 8 -11.67 -2.89 9.15
N VAL A 9 -12.76 -3.53 9.58
CA VAL A 9 -13.75 -2.92 10.48
C VAL A 9 -13.60 -3.55 11.86
N ASN A 10 -13.43 -2.73 12.90
CA ASN A 10 -13.30 -3.21 14.27
C ASN A 10 -14.68 -3.45 14.94
N TYR A 11 -14.68 -3.93 16.18
CA TYR A 11 -15.90 -4.19 16.96
C TYR A 11 -16.74 -2.93 17.26
N GLU A 12 -16.13 -1.75 17.22
CA GLU A 12 -16.81 -0.46 17.38
C GLU A 12 -17.35 0.07 16.04
N SER A 13 -17.39 -0.76 15.00
CA SER A 13 -17.79 -0.40 13.62
C SER A 13 -16.89 0.63 12.93
N ARG A 14 -15.68 0.87 13.45
CA ARG A 14 -14.70 1.76 12.82
C ARG A 14 -13.99 1.03 11.68
N ALA A 15 -14.15 1.56 10.47
CA ALA A 15 -13.35 1.14 9.33
C ALA A 15 -11.97 1.80 9.33
N GLN A 16 -10.93 1.01 9.13
CA GLN A 16 -9.55 1.43 9.05
C GLN A 16 -8.90 0.88 7.80
N ARG A 17 -8.30 1.79 7.02
CA ARG A 17 -7.55 1.44 5.82
C ARG A 17 -6.15 1.01 6.20
N PHE A 18 -5.67 -0.05 5.55
CA PHE A 18 -4.29 -0.49 5.67
C PHE A 18 -3.67 -0.73 4.30
N TYR A 19 -2.37 -0.57 4.23
CA TYR A 19 -1.59 -0.73 3.01
C TYR A 19 -0.54 -1.82 3.21
N SER A 20 -0.14 -2.41 2.09
CA SER A 20 0.92 -3.40 2.09
C SER A 20 2.24 -2.83 2.62
N ALA A 21 2.80 -3.44 3.65
CA ALA A 21 4.08 -3.09 4.24
C ALA A 21 5.25 -3.71 3.47
N MET A 22 5.02 -4.88 2.86
CA MET A 22 5.99 -5.60 2.03
C MET A 22 5.35 -5.94 0.68
N PRO A 23 6.11 -6.02 -0.41
CA PRO A 23 5.57 -6.51 -1.67
C PRO A 23 5.21 -7.99 -1.55
N SER A 24 4.19 -8.43 -2.29
CA SER A 24 3.88 -9.85 -2.36
C SER A 24 5.00 -10.61 -3.07
N ASN A 25 5.31 -11.82 -2.60
CA ASN A 25 6.37 -12.65 -3.16
C ASN A 25 5.78 -13.79 -4.01
N GLY A 26 6.37 -14.03 -5.19
CA GLY A 26 5.94 -15.08 -6.10
C GLY A 26 4.48 -14.94 -6.53
N ASP A 27 3.72 -16.02 -6.38
CA ASP A 27 2.31 -16.09 -6.80
C ASP A 27 1.32 -15.56 -5.75
N ILE A 28 1.79 -15.00 -4.63
CA ILE A 28 0.91 -14.47 -3.59
C ILE A 28 0.18 -13.23 -4.12
N ARG A 29 -1.15 -13.25 -4.03
CA ARG A 29 -2.05 -12.15 -4.42
C ARG A 29 -3.11 -11.93 -3.35
N GLU A 30 -3.65 -10.72 -3.34
CA GLU A 30 -4.77 -10.35 -2.48
C GLU A 30 -6.01 -11.22 -2.76
N SER A 31 -6.79 -11.52 -1.72
CA SER A 31 -7.94 -12.42 -1.80
C SER A 31 -8.97 -12.01 -2.85
N TRP A 32 -9.27 -10.71 -2.98
CA TRP A 32 -10.22 -10.21 -3.96
C TRP A 32 -9.72 -10.37 -5.41
N ARG A 33 -8.40 -10.34 -5.63
CA ARG A 33 -7.81 -10.58 -6.96
C ARG A 33 -8.03 -12.04 -7.40
N TRP A 34 -7.89 -12.98 -6.47
CA TRP A 34 -8.26 -14.38 -6.72
C TRP A 34 -9.75 -14.54 -7.01
N ILE A 35 -10.62 -13.88 -6.25
CA ILE A 35 -12.08 -13.91 -6.49
C ILE A 35 -12.40 -13.38 -7.89
N ARG A 36 -11.77 -12.27 -8.30
CA ARG A 36 -11.90 -11.72 -9.66
C ARG A 36 -11.45 -12.73 -10.71
N GLU A 37 -10.28 -13.35 -10.56
CA GLU A 37 -9.76 -14.33 -11.51
C GLU A 37 -10.66 -15.56 -11.64
N MET A 38 -11.14 -16.09 -10.51
CA MET A 38 -12.10 -17.20 -10.51
C MET A 38 -13.42 -16.82 -11.19
N ALA A 39 -13.92 -15.60 -10.95
CA ALA A 39 -15.13 -15.11 -11.60
C ALA A 39 -14.93 -14.98 -13.12
N MET A 40 -13.80 -14.43 -13.56
CA MET A 40 -13.45 -14.29 -14.99
C MET A 40 -13.22 -15.63 -15.67
N ALA A 41 -12.67 -16.63 -14.96
CA ALA A 41 -12.50 -17.98 -15.47
C ALA A 41 -13.84 -18.68 -15.71
N ARG A 42 -14.85 -18.38 -14.89
CA ARG A 42 -16.22 -18.90 -15.05
C ARG A 42 -17.01 -18.14 -16.13
N ASP A 43 -16.92 -16.82 -16.15
CA ASP A 43 -17.63 -15.96 -17.08
C ASP A 43 -16.79 -14.72 -17.41
N ARG A 44 -16.31 -14.65 -18.66
CA ARG A 44 -15.50 -13.53 -19.14
C ARG A 44 -16.28 -12.21 -19.24
N SER A 45 -17.61 -12.26 -19.24
CA SER A 45 -18.47 -11.09 -19.31
C SER A 45 -18.75 -10.46 -17.93
N THR A 46 -18.26 -11.08 -16.84
CA THR A 46 -18.48 -10.60 -15.47
C THR A 46 -18.06 -9.13 -15.29
N PRO A 47 -18.84 -8.32 -14.55
CA PRO A 47 -18.46 -6.94 -14.24
C PRO A 47 -17.21 -6.85 -13.36
N LEU A 48 -16.83 -7.93 -12.66
CA LEU A 48 -15.61 -7.98 -11.84
C LEU A 48 -14.33 -7.84 -12.68
N LYS A 49 -14.42 -8.02 -14.00
CA LYS A 49 -13.27 -7.82 -14.90
C LYS A 49 -12.72 -6.39 -14.82
N ASP A 50 -13.57 -5.42 -14.50
CA ASP A 50 -13.21 -3.99 -14.47
C ASP A 50 -12.57 -3.59 -13.13
N TRP A 51 -12.55 -4.48 -12.13
CA TRP A 51 -11.86 -4.23 -10.86
C TRP A 51 -10.34 -4.37 -11.02
N THR A 52 -9.64 -3.24 -11.05
CA THR A 52 -8.19 -3.15 -11.21
C THR A 52 -7.50 -2.82 -9.90
N THR A 53 -8.16 -2.02 -9.08
CA THR A 53 -7.70 -1.57 -7.78
C THR A 53 -8.67 -1.99 -6.68
N VAL A 54 -8.15 -2.03 -5.48
CA VAL A 54 -8.94 -2.17 -4.25
C VAL A 54 -10.01 -1.08 -4.10
N GLN A 55 -9.85 0.10 -4.71
CA GLN A 55 -10.89 1.14 -4.68
C GLN A 55 -12.11 0.74 -5.52
N ASP A 56 -11.90 0.06 -6.64
CA ASP A 56 -13.00 -0.46 -7.47
C ASP A 56 -13.87 -1.46 -6.68
N VAL A 57 -13.22 -2.29 -5.86
CA VAL A 57 -13.88 -3.24 -4.95
C VAL A 57 -14.71 -2.50 -3.90
N LEU A 58 -14.12 -1.49 -3.25
CA LEU A 58 -14.79 -0.70 -2.22
C LEU A 58 -15.95 0.12 -2.79
N ALA A 59 -15.79 0.69 -3.98
CA ALA A 59 -16.84 1.41 -4.68
C ALA A 59 -18.01 0.48 -5.03
N GLY A 60 -17.70 -0.73 -5.52
CA GLY A 60 -18.66 -1.80 -5.76
C GLY A 60 -19.44 -2.17 -4.49
N LEU A 61 -18.75 -2.41 -3.37
CA LEU A 61 -19.37 -2.71 -2.09
C LEU A 61 -20.26 -1.55 -1.58
N GLY A 62 -19.78 -0.31 -1.68
CA GLY A 62 -20.52 0.87 -1.26
C GLY A 62 -21.80 1.09 -2.07
N SER A 63 -21.81 0.69 -3.35
CA SER A 63 -23.02 0.75 -4.19
C SER A 63 -24.09 -0.29 -3.81
N GLN A 64 -23.70 -1.40 -3.16
CA GLN A 64 -24.61 -2.52 -2.88
C GLN A 64 -25.09 -2.54 -1.42
N VAL A 65 -24.27 -2.07 -0.49
CA VAL A 65 -24.51 -2.19 0.96
C VAL A 65 -24.44 -0.81 1.60
N ALA A 66 -25.58 -0.31 2.10
CA ALA A 66 -25.71 1.06 2.61
C ALA A 66 -24.66 1.43 3.69
N PRO A 67 -24.36 0.59 4.70
CA PRO A 67 -23.28 0.87 5.65
C PRO A 67 -21.88 1.10 5.03
N PHE A 68 -21.63 0.59 3.82
CA PHE A 68 -20.33 0.67 3.15
C PHE A 68 -20.21 1.86 2.19
N GLN A 69 -21.25 2.69 2.06
CA GLN A 69 -21.19 3.93 1.28
C GLN A 69 -20.10 4.89 1.77
N ILE A 70 -19.73 4.80 3.06
CA ILE A 70 -18.62 5.58 3.63
C ILE A 70 -17.30 5.33 2.92
N PHE A 71 -17.11 4.21 2.23
CA PHE A 71 -15.88 3.94 1.50
C PHE A 71 -15.67 4.82 0.27
N HIS A 72 -16.73 5.44 -0.28
CA HIS A 72 -16.60 6.41 -1.37
C HIS A 72 -15.80 7.66 -0.97
N SER A 73 -15.77 8.02 0.31
CA SER A 73 -15.01 9.19 0.79
C SER A 73 -13.52 8.89 1.06
N VAL A 74 -13.09 7.63 0.95
CA VAL A 74 -11.70 7.19 1.22
C VAL A 74 -10.89 7.10 -0.08
N GLU A 75 -11.33 7.80 -1.12
CA GLU A 75 -10.61 7.92 -2.38
C GLU A 75 -9.38 8.79 -2.16
N PHE A 76 -8.23 8.14 -1.95
CA PHE A 76 -6.95 8.83 -2.06
C PHE A 76 -6.71 9.11 -3.53
N LEU A 77 -6.99 10.36 -3.91
CA LEU A 77 -6.43 10.94 -5.13
C LEU A 77 -4.93 10.65 -5.11
N LYS A 78 -4.43 10.07 -6.19
CA LYS A 78 -2.99 9.99 -6.47
C LYS A 78 -2.50 11.43 -6.66
N SER A 79 -2.32 12.19 -5.58
CA SER A 79 -1.79 13.56 -5.61
C SER A 79 -0.41 13.58 -4.94
N HIS A 80 0.54 12.94 -5.62
CA HIS A 80 1.46 13.64 -6.50
C HIS A 80 1.57 15.15 -6.23
N ASP A 81 2.73 15.60 -5.78
CA ASP A 81 3.09 17.01 -5.79
C ASP A 81 3.07 17.58 -7.22
N GLN A 82 3.54 18.82 -7.43
CA GLN A 82 3.62 19.41 -8.77
C GLN A 82 4.44 18.57 -9.79
N GLU A 83 5.23 17.60 -9.31
CA GLU A 83 6.14 16.74 -10.08
C GLU A 83 5.70 15.26 -10.12
N ASN A 84 4.49 14.93 -9.64
CA ASN A 84 4.00 13.56 -9.55
C ASN A 84 4.75 12.62 -8.60
N LEU A 85 5.39 13.15 -7.56
CA LEU A 85 6.12 12.34 -6.59
C LEU A 85 5.18 11.60 -5.62
N VAL A 86 5.52 10.34 -5.31
CA VAL A 86 4.77 9.44 -4.42
C VAL A 86 5.39 9.45 -3.02
N ILE A 87 4.61 9.20 -1.96
CA ILE A 87 5.13 9.12 -0.59
C ILE A 87 6.02 7.86 -0.46
N PRO A 88 7.29 7.98 -0.07
CA PRO A 88 8.17 6.82 0.10
C PRO A 88 7.81 6.05 1.37
N ARG A 89 7.73 4.71 1.27
CA ARG A 89 7.52 3.83 2.43
C ARG A 89 8.79 3.57 3.22
N GLN A 90 9.95 3.65 2.56
CA GLN A 90 11.22 3.32 3.19
C GLN A 90 11.85 4.59 3.78
N PRO A 91 12.41 4.51 4.99
CA PRO A 91 13.10 5.66 5.58
C PRO A 91 14.35 5.98 4.77
N HIS A 92 14.75 7.26 4.74
CA HIS A 92 15.99 7.73 4.09
C HIS A 92 17.26 6.99 4.56
N ARG A 93 17.25 6.34 5.73
CA ARG A 93 18.39 5.56 6.25
C ARG A 93 18.35 4.07 5.92
N PHE A 94 17.53 3.64 4.98
CA PHE A 94 17.45 2.24 4.57
C PHE A 94 18.63 1.84 3.64
N SER A 95 19.86 1.96 4.13
CA SER A 95 21.11 1.84 3.35
C SER A 95 21.59 0.40 3.09
N GLY A 96 20.73 -0.61 3.20
CA GLY A 96 21.09 -2.03 3.09
C GLY A 96 20.47 -2.78 1.90
N ARG A 97 19.76 -2.10 1.00
CA ARG A 97 18.93 -2.73 -0.06
C ARG A 97 19.71 -3.66 -0.98
N THR A 98 20.88 -3.21 -1.43
CA THR A 98 21.76 -4.02 -2.29
C THR A 98 22.32 -5.23 -1.54
N ALA A 99 22.65 -5.08 -0.26
CA ALA A 99 23.17 -6.20 0.54
C ALA A 99 22.14 -7.33 0.71
N ILE A 100 20.84 -7.01 0.82
CA ILE A 100 19.76 -8.01 0.93
C ILE A 100 19.72 -8.94 -0.29
N SER A 101 20.00 -8.42 -1.49
CA SER A 101 19.92 -9.16 -2.75
C SER A 101 21.28 -9.52 -3.36
N ALA A 102 22.39 -9.23 -2.68
CA ALA A 102 23.75 -9.44 -3.15
C ALA A 102 24.08 -10.89 -3.52
N HIS A 103 23.41 -11.87 -2.91
CA HIS A 103 23.54 -13.29 -3.25
C HIS A 103 22.95 -13.66 -4.63
N ARG A 104 22.15 -12.77 -5.25
CA ARG A 104 21.54 -12.94 -6.57
C ARG A 104 22.09 -11.96 -7.60
N THR A 105 22.25 -10.70 -7.21
CA THR A 105 22.69 -9.62 -8.11
C THR A 105 23.36 -8.51 -7.29
N MET A 106 24.36 -7.83 -7.88
CA MET A 106 24.95 -6.61 -7.32
C MET A 106 24.19 -5.34 -7.72
N VAL A 107 23.26 -5.45 -8.67
CA VAL A 107 22.43 -4.34 -9.14
C VAL A 107 21.17 -4.27 -8.29
N GLU A 108 20.83 -3.08 -7.81
CA GLU A 108 19.61 -2.87 -7.05
C GLU A 108 18.38 -3.18 -7.92
N PRO A 109 17.49 -4.09 -7.48
CA PRO A 109 16.28 -4.41 -8.23
C PRO A 109 15.31 -3.23 -8.23
N GLN A 110 14.61 -3.07 -9.35
CA GLN A 110 13.56 -2.06 -9.47
C GLN A 110 12.49 -2.25 -8.38
N PRO A 111 12.07 -1.19 -7.68
CA PRO A 111 10.97 -1.26 -6.74
C PRO A 111 9.69 -1.81 -7.39
N PRO A 112 8.93 -2.68 -6.70
CA PRO A 112 7.64 -3.13 -7.19
C PRO A 112 6.65 -1.96 -7.25
N CYS A 113 5.88 -1.91 -8.33
CA CYS A 113 4.79 -0.94 -8.50
C CYS A 113 3.59 -1.34 -7.64
N ASP A 114 2.98 -0.38 -6.96
CA ASP A 114 1.80 -0.59 -6.13
C ASP A 114 0.67 0.36 -6.58
N PRO A 115 -0.27 -0.12 -7.42
CA PRO A 115 -1.39 0.70 -7.88
C PRO A 115 -2.48 0.90 -6.82
N ASP A 116 -2.45 0.11 -5.74
CA ASP A 116 -3.49 0.08 -4.71
C ASP A 116 -3.22 1.07 -3.55
N SER A 117 -2.09 1.78 -3.62
CA SER A 117 -1.66 2.68 -2.56
C SER A 117 -1.12 4.02 -3.09
N PRO A 118 -1.28 5.11 -2.32
CA PRO A 118 -0.64 6.39 -2.61
C PRO A 118 0.84 6.44 -2.19
N MET A 119 1.44 5.30 -1.83
CA MET A 119 2.82 5.19 -1.35
C MET A 119 3.63 4.22 -2.21
N ALA A 120 4.94 4.43 -2.33
CA ALA A 120 5.85 3.61 -3.12
C ALA A 120 6.82 2.81 -2.23
N PHE A 121 7.20 1.60 -2.67
CA PHE A 121 8.27 0.79 -2.05
C PHE A 121 9.67 1.34 -2.37
N SER A 122 9.87 2.65 -2.21
CA SER A 122 11.11 3.36 -2.45
C SER A 122 11.48 4.21 -1.24
N MET A 123 12.75 4.62 -1.20
CA MET A 123 13.26 5.69 -0.34
C MET A 123 13.09 7.07 -1.01
N GLU A 124 12.91 7.07 -2.32
CA GLU A 124 12.74 8.27 -3.13
C GLU A 124 11.27 8.66 -3.22
N GLY A 125 11.01 9.96 -3.15
CA GLY A 125 9.66 10.49 -3.26
C GLY A 125 9.46 11.74 -2.40
N PHE A 126 8.21 12.18 -2.34
CA PHE A 126 7.84 13.36 -1.59
C PHE A 126 7.61 13.02 -0.11
N THR A 127 8.43 13.60 0.76
CA THR A 127 8.26 13.50 2.22
C THR A 127 7.74 14.84 2.74
N PRO A 128 6.42 15.03 2.88
CA PRO A 128 5.88 16.27 3.43
C PRO A 128 6.28 16.43 4.89
N THR A 129 6.58 17.67 5.30
CA THR A 129 6.81 18.03 6.71
C THR A 129 5.61 17.66 7.60
N GLN A 130 4.40 17.67 7.01
CA GLN A 130 3.16 17.24 7.65
C GLN A 130 2.34 16.42 6.63
N PRO A 131 2.48 15.08 6.62
CA PRO A 131 1.65 14.23 5.77
C PRO A 131 0.17 14.33 6.16
N PRO A 132 -0.76 14.04 5.24
CA PRO A 132 -2.16 13.85 5.58
C PRO A 132 -2.32 12.78 6.67
N ALA A 133 -3.26 13.00 7.58
CA ALA A 133 -3.52 12.07 8.68
C ALA A 133 -3.74 10.64 8.15
N GLY A 134 -2.94 9.69 8.62
CA GLY A 134 -3.01 8.28 8.21
C GLY A 134 -2.02 7.84 7.12
N LEU A 135 -1.28 8.77 6.49
CA LEU A 135 -0.20 8.45 5.53
C LEU A 135 1.18 8.69 6.14
N HIS A 136 1.47 8.02 7.26
CA HIS A 136 2.77 8.08 7.95
C HIS A 136 3.46 6.70 7.88
N PRO A 137 4.31 6.45 6.87
CA PRO A 137 4.98 5.16 6.73
C PRO A 137 6.05 4.91 7.81
N ALA A 138 6.69 5.97 8.30
CA ALA A 138 7.65 5.90 9.39
C ALA A 138 7.66 7.21 10.20
N PHE A 139 7.87 7.11 11.51
CA PHE A 139 8.12 8.27 12.36
C PHE A 139 9.61 8.32 12.67
N TRP A 140 10.28 9.39 12.24
CA TRP A 140 11.67 9.62 12.61
C TRP A 140 11.73 10.53 13.83
N ALA A 141 12.36 10.06 14.90
CA ALA A 141 12.76 10.87 16.03
C ALA A 141 14.29 10.77 16.20
N PRO A 142 15.01 11.88 16.40
CA PRO A 142 16.43 11.83 16.71
C PRO A 142 16.61 11.20 18.10
N GLY A 143 17.15 9.98 18.14
CA GLY A 143 17.73 9.40 19.35
C GLY A 143 19.23 9.66 19.37
N VAL A 144 19.73 10.29 20.43
CA VAL A 144 21.18 10.31 20.73
C VAL A 144 21.54 9.02 21.44
N GLU A 145 22.59 8.34 20.97
CA GLU A 145 23.15 7.19 21.66
C GLU A 145 23.77 7.65 22.98
N PHE A 146 23.12 7.31 24.10
CA PHE A 146 23.75 7.45 25.41
C PHE A 146 24.86 6.42 25.52
N ARG A 147 26.10 6.85 25.24
CA ARG A 147 27.29 6.12 25.72
C ARG A 147 27.30 6.22 27.24
N SER A 148 26.72 5.24 27.93
CA SER A 148 27.10 4.95 29.31
C SER A 148 28.53 4.41 29.26
N GLY A 149 29.49 5.26 29.62
CA GLY A 149 30.88 4.84 29.85
C GLY A 149 30.95 3.72 30.87
N CYS A 150 31.95 2.85 30.70
CA CYS A 150 32.29 1.76 31.63
C CYS A 150 32.47 2.24 33.07
#